data_AF-A0A517ZI51-F1
#
_entry.id   AF-A0A517ZI51-F1
#
_cell.length_a   1.000
_cell.length_b   1.000
_cell.length_c   1.000
_cell.angle_alpha   90.00
_cell.angle_beta   90.00
_cell.angle_gamma   90.00
#
_symmetry.space_group_name_H-M   'P 1'
#
loop_
_entity.id
_entity.type
_entity.pdbx_description
1 polymer ?
#
loop_
_entity_poly.entity_id
_entity_poly.type
_entity_poly.pdbx_seq_one_letter_code
_entity_poly.pdbx_strand_id
1 'polypeptide(L)'
;MQTETTIAEWNAALEAVAEELLDEAGIIAPPVDAALIARRLRITVAIDRSLQPRGVHKRLSGRSSIFVRPDNRPERLQWAVAHELGESTAYRVCEKLMLPDEEVSAADRETWANLLAARLMLPRQWFFEDATRLNGDVLELKTIYRTSSHEAIAWRLLDLPRPTVITIFDQGHITSRRANTGFSPPQLETLEKNCWQDVHHIQKSRTHSQSGLQVQCWPVHEPGWRREILRTTTLDEFADAGTEDWD
;
A
#
# COMPACT_ATOMS: atom_id res chain seq x y z
N MET A 1 2.09 20.94 27.21
CA MET A 1 2.21 19.50 27.44
C MET A 1 1.99 18.87 26.08
N GLN A 2 3.06 18.55 25.35
CA GLN A 2 2.95 17.90 24.03
C GLN A 2 2.56 16.45 24.29
N THR A 3 1.35 16.06 23.92
CA THR A 3 0.93 14.67 23.86
C THR A 3 1.69 14.01 22.73
N GLU A 4 2.47 12.98 23.07
CA GLU A 4 3.18 12.16 22.09
C GLU A 4 2.14 11.42 21.24
N THR A 5 2.07 11.75 19.94
CA THR A 5 1.10 11.13 19.03
C THR A 5 1.42 9.66 18.82
N THR A 6 0.47 8.80 19.12
CA THR A 6 0.60 7.35 18.98
C THR A 6 0.59 6.94 17.50
N ILE A 7 1.17 5.77 17.20
CA ILE A 7 1.13 5.19 15.84
C ILE A 7 -0.32 4.97 15.36
N ALA A 8 -1.23 4.66 16.28
CA ALA A 8 -2.65 4.50 15.98
C ALA A 8 -3.30 5.81 15.53
N GLU A 9 -3.04 6.92 16.24
CA GLU A 9 -3.54 8.25 15.88
C GLU A 9 -3.00 8.71 14.52
N TRP A 10 -1.71 8.48 14.26
CA TRP A 10 -1.09 8.75 12.96
C TRP A 10 -1.78 7.99 11.83
N ASN A 11 -1.97 6.69 12.01
CA ASN A 11 -2.62 5.85 11.01
C ASN A 11 -4.07 6.30 10.78
N ALA A 12 -4.82 6.62 11.84
CA ALA A 12 -6.18 7.11 11.73
C ALA A 12 -6.26 8.45 10.96
N ALA A 13 -5.34 9.38 11.23
CA ALA A 13 -5.28 10.66 10.51
C ALA A 13 -4.98 10.46 9.01
N LEU A 14 -4.05 9.57 8.66
CA LEU A 14 -3.72 9.24 7.28
C LEU A 14 -4.90 8.57 6.54
N GLU A 15 -5.62 7.64 7.19
CA GLU A 15 -6.83 7.05 6.60
C GLU A 15 -7.91 8.12 6.37
N ALA A 16 -8.16 8.97 7.36
CA ALA A 16 -9.19 10.00 7.27
C ALA A 16 -8.89 11.01 6.13
N VAL A 17 -7.63 11.41 5.93
CA VAL A 17 -7.27 12.28 4.79
C VAL A 17 -7.47 11.54 3.46
N ALA A 18 -7.14 10.26 3.37
CA ALA A 18 -7.37 9.49 2.14
C ALA A 18 -8.88 9.38 1.82
N GLU A 19 -9.71 9.13 2.83
CA GLU A 19 -11.17 9.07 2.70
C GLU A 19 -11.76 10.42 2.26
N GLU A 20 -11.35 11.53 2.88
CA GLU A 20 -11.77 12.87 2.47
C GLU A 20 -11.46 13.17 0.99
N LEU A 21 -10.27 12.79 0.52
CA LEU A 21 -9.89 13.02 -0.87
C LEU A 21 -10.69 12.16 -1.85
N LEU A 22 -11.06 10.94 -1.46
CA LEU A 22 -11.94 10.07 -2.25
C LEU A 22 -13.35 10.66 -2.33
N ASP A 23 -13.87 11.14 -1.19
CA ASP A 23 -15.18 11.78 -1.09
C ASP A 23 -15.26 13.08 -1.90
N GLU A 24 -14.28 13.98 -1.73
CA GLU A 24 -14.16 15.22 -2.51
C GLU A 24 -14.07 14.95 -4.02
N ALA A 25 -13.41 13.86 -4.40
CA ALA A 25 -13.31 13.45 -5.79
C ALA A 25 -14.53 12.66 -6.31
N GLY A 26 -15.45 12.26 -5.42
CA GLY A 26 -16.62 11.44 -5.74
C GLY A 26 -16.26 10.03 -6.20
N ILE A 27 -15.19 9.44 -5.65
CA ILE A 27 -14.79 8.05 -5.93
C ILE A 27 -15.54 7.13 -4.98
N ILE A 28 -16.37 6.24 -5.53
CA ILE A 28 -17.30 5.40 -4.74
C ILE A 28 -17.02 3.90 -4.82
N ALA A 29 -16.01 3.48 -5.60
CA ALA A 29 -15.59 2.08 -5.69
C ALA A 29 -14.17 1.96 -6.28
N PRO A 30 -13.46 0.84 -6.05
CA PRO A 30 -12.25 0.52 -6.78
C PRO A 30 -12.56 0.11 -8.24
N PRO A 31 -11.56 0.14 -9.14
CA PRO A 31 -10.19 0.60 -8.92
C PRO A 31 -10.10 2.13 -8.84
N VAL A 32 -9.27 2.63 -7.93
CA VAL A 32 -9.05 4.07 -7.78
C VAL A 32 -8.11 4.56 -8.89
N ASP A 33 -8.52 5.60 -9.61
CA ASP A 33 -7.68 6.29 -10.61
C ASP A 33 -7.19 7.62 -10.01
N ALA A 34 -5.91 7.70 -9.68
CA ALA A 34 -5.29 8.87 -9.07
C ALA A 34 -5.31 10.09 -10.01
N ALA A 35 -5.21 9.90 -11.32
CA ALA A 35 -5.34 10.98 -12.29
C ALA A 35 -6.78 11.53 -12.34
N LEU A 36 -7.78 10.65 -12.17
CA LEU A 36 -9.17 11.07 -12.03
C LEU A 36 -9.39 11.89 -10.74
N ILE A 37 -8.83 11.45 -9.60
CA ILE A 37 -8.87 12.20 -8.35
C ILE A 37 -8.28 13.60 -8.57
N ALA A 38 -7.05 13.68 -9.07
CA ALA A 38 -6.39 14.96 -9.35
C ALA A 38 -7.27 15.88 -10.22
N ARG A 39 -7.85 15.34 -11.30
CA ARG A 39 -8.74 16.10 -12.19
C ARG A 39 -9.99 16.63 -11.45
N ARG A 40 -10.62 15.81 -10.60
CA ARG A 40 -11.81 16.19 -9.81
C ARG A 40 -11.48 17.28 -8.79
N LEU A 41 -10.29 17.23 -8.22
CA LEU A 41 -9.74 18.25 -7.32
C LEU A 41 -9.16 19.48 -8.06
N ARG A 42 -9.37 19.58 -9.38
CA ARG A 42 -8.87 20.67 -10.25
C ARG A 42 -7.35 20.81 -10.24
N ILE A 43 -6.64 19.70 -10.04
CA ILE A 43 -5.20 19.58 -10.15
C ILE A 43 -4.88 19.07 -11.56
N THR A 44 -4.07 19.82 -12.31
CA THR A 44 -3.71 19.44 -13.67
C THR A 44 -2.62 18.38 -13.66
N VAL A 45 -2.84 17.21 -14.26
CA VAL A 45 -1.78 16.21 -14.44
C VAL A 45 -1.19 16.34 -15.84
N ALA A 46 0.12 16.52 -15.94
CA ALA A 46 0.85 16.66 -17.20
C ALA A 46 2.01 15.66 -17.31
N ILE A 47 2.25 15.14 -18.51
CA ILE A 47 3.39 14.26 -18.78
C ILE A 47 4.61 15.11 -19.14
N ASP A 48 5.71 14.93 -18.42
CA ASP A 48 6.99 15.58 -18.70
C ASP A 48 8.11 14.54 -18.85
N ARG A 49 8.64 14.41 -20.08
CA ARG A 49 9.73 13.48 -20.39
C ARG A 49 11.08 13.93 -19.84
N SER A 50 11.26 15.22 -19.60
CA SER A 50 12.51 15.81 -19.13
C SER A 50 12.68 15.73 -17.62
N LEU A 51 11.63 15.29 -16.91
CA LEU A 51 11.61 15.23 -15.46
C LEU A 51 12.64 14.23 -14.92
N GLN A 52 13.47 14.69 -13.99
CA GLN A 52 14.43 13.85 -13.27
C GLN A 52 13.73 12.95 -12.23
N PRO A 53 12.89 13.49 -11.31
CA PRO A 53 12.05 12.65 -10.44
C PRO A 53 10.91 11.98 -11.22
N ARG A 54 10.19 11.06 -10.57
CA ARG A 54 9.04 10.35 -11.17
C ARG A 54 7.80 11.22 -11.25
N GLY A 55 7.62 12.08 -10.25
CA GLY A 55 6.56 13.07 -10.15
C GLY A 55 7.13 14.38 -9.60
N VAL A 56 6.41 15.48 -9.80
CA VAL A 56 6.58 16.69 -9.00
C VAL A 56 5.29 17.50 -8.99
N HIS A 57 4.91 17.95 -7.80
CA HIS A 57 3.86 18.94 -7.60
C HIS A 57 4.40 20.36 -7.77
N LYS A 58 3.69 21.19 -8.54
CA LYS A 58 4.01 22.61 -8.72
C LYS A 58 2.75 23.45 -8.80
N ARG A 59 2.84 24.70 -8.34
CA ARG A 59 1.82 25.73 -8.61
C ARG A 59 2.25 26.58 -9.79
N LEU A 60 1.46 26.55 -10.87
CA LEU A 60 1.65 27.39 -12.05
C LEU A 60 0.51 28.39 -12.17
N SER A 61 0.84 29.68 -12.16
CA SER A 61 -0.15 30.77 -12.20
C SER A 61 -1.28 30.60 -11.16
N GLY A 62 -0.90 30.18 -9.94
CA GLY A 62 -1.83 29.92 -8.83
C GLY A 62 -2.57 28.58 -8.89
N ARG A 63 -2.48 27.83 -10.01
CA ARG A 63 -3.15 26.54 -10.18
C ARG A 63 -2.24 25.38 -9.80
N SER A 64 -2.79 24.42 -9.08
CA SER A 64 -2.12 23.18 -8.69
C SER A 64 -1.91 22.28 -9.92
N SER A 65 -0.69 21.80 -10.13
CA SER A 65 -0.32 20.92 -11.24
C SER A 65 0.65 19.83 -10.77
N ILE A 66 0.46 18.61 -11.26
CA ILE A 66 1.33 17.46 -11.05
C ILE A 66 1.97 17.12 -12.39
N PHE A 67 3.30 17.10 -12.43
CA PHE A 67 4.06 16.64 -13.58
C PHE A 67 4.55 15.23 -13.30
N VAL A 68 4.32 14.30 -14.21
CA VAL A 68 4.80 12.92 -14.08
C VAL A 68 5.64 12.51 -15.27
N ARG A 69 6.70 11.77 -14.99
CA ARG A 69 7.52 11.16 -16.04
C ARG A 69 6.76 9.98 -16.63
N PRO A 70 6.75 9.79 -17.96
CA PRO A 70 6.14 8.62 -18.55
C PRO A 70 6.86 7.34 -18.08
N ASP A 71 6.09 6.29 -17.83
CA ASP A 71 6.58 4.96 -17.46
C ASP A 71 5.82 3.91 -18.28
N ASN A 72 6.47 2.80 -18.61
CA ASN A 72 5.86 1.71 -19.38
C ASN A 72 4.89 0.86 -18.54
N ARG A 73 4.95 0.96 -17.21
CA ARG A 73 4.01 0.34 -16.28
C ARG A 73 2.96 1.36 -15.85
N PRO A 74 1.69 1.22 -16.25
CA PRO A 74 0.63 2.17 -15.91
C PRO A 74 0.47 2.40 -14.41
N GLU A 75 0.70 1.38 -13.59
CA GLU A 75 0.66 1.44 -12.13
C GLU A 75 1.67 2.43 -11.55
N ARG A 76 2.83 2.61 -12.19
CA ARG A 76 3.84 3.57 -11.71
C ARG A 76 3.45 5.01 -11.99
N LEU A 77 2.70 5.25 -13.07
CA LEU A 77 2.08 6.55 -13.33
C LEU A 77 1.02 6.85 -12.26
N GLN A 78 0.15 5.88 -11.97
CA GLN A 78 -0.88 6.00 -10.94
C GLN A 78 -0.25 6.26 -9.56
N TRP A 79 0.79 5.50 -9.20
CA TRP A 79 1.56 5.72 -7.98
C TRP A 79 2.17 7.11 -7.92
N ALA A 80 2.82 7.56 -9.00
CA ALA A 80 3.42 8.91 -9.04
C ALA A 80 2.37 9.99 -8.80
N VAL A 81 1.20 9.91 -9.46
CA VAL A 81 0.14 10.89 -9.22
C VAL A 81 -0.40 10.80 -7.79
N ALA A 82 -0.62 9.59 -7.25
CA ALA A 82 -1.10 9.39 -5.89
C ALA A 82 -0.12 9.90 -4.83
N HIS A 83 1.19 9.72 -5.06
CA HIS A 83 2.27 10.27 -4.23
C HIS A 83 2.22 11.79 -4.17
N GLU A 84 2.19 12.44 -5.34
CA GLU A 84 2.16 13.90 -5.41
C GLU A 84 0.86 14.49 -4.84
N LEU A 85 -0.26 13.76 -4.96
CA LEU A 85 -1.49 14.10 -4.24
C LEU A 85 -1.26 14.04 -2.73
N GLY A 86 -0.73 12.92 -2.23
CA GLY A 86 -0.41 12.72 -0.81
C GLY A 86 0.52 13.80 -0.25
N GLU A 87 1.59 14.13 -0.97
CA GLU A 87 2.52 15.20 -0.61
C GLU A 87 1.80 16.56 -0.53
N SER A 88 0.99 16.90 -1.55
CA SER A 88 0.26 18.17 -1.60
C SER A 88 -0.81 18.31 -0.52
N THR A 89 -1.24 17.20 0.08
CA THR A 89 -2.27 17.13 1.12
C THR A 89 -1.73 16.76 2.50
N ALA A 90 -0.41 16.60 2.66
CA ALA A 90 0.22 16.22 3.91
C ALA A 90 -0.13 17.19 5.06
N TYR A 91 -0.33 18.47 4.75
CA TYR A 91 -0.75 19.49 5.72
C TYR A 91 -2.08 19.14 6.42
N ARG A 92 -3.00 18.42 5.74
CA ARG A 92 -4.28 17.99 6.34
C ARG A 92 -4.07 16.95 7.44
N VAL A 93 -3.00 16.15 7.34
CA VAL A 93 -2.60 15.21 8.39
C VAL A 93 -2.12 16.00 9.62
N CYS A 94 -1.32 17.05 9.41
CA CYS A 94 -0.92 17.98 10.48
C CYS A 94 -2.13 18.60 11.17
N GLU A 95 -3.11 19.10 10.40
CA GLU A 95 -4.35 19.68 10.93
C GLU A 95 -5.12 18.69 11.82
N LYS A 96 -5.27 17.43 11.38
CA LYS A 96 -5.94 16.38 12.17
C LYS A 96 -5.23 16.05 13.47
N LEU A 97 -3.91 16.15 13.48
CA LEU A 97 -3.07 15.84 14.65
C LEU A 97 -2.75 17.07 15.50
N MET A 98 -3.26 18.24 15.12
CA MET A 98 -2.97 19.52 15.77
C MET A 98 -1.46 19.81 15.85
N LEU A 99 -0.73 19.40 14.81
CA LEU A 99 0.72 19.64 14.68
C LEU A 99 0.97 20.86 13.78
N PRO A 100 1.93 21.74 14.12
CA PRO A 100 2.36 22.79 13.22
C PRO A 100 3.03 22.18 11.99
N ASP A 101 2.64 22.66 10.79
CA ASP A 101 3.16 22.14 9.53
C ASP A 101 4.67 22.37 9.39
N GLU A 102 5.21 23.42 10.02
CA GLU A 102 6.63 23.75 10.06
C GLU A 102 7.47 22.77 10.88
N GLU A 103 6.85 21.98 11.76
CA GLU A 103 7.53 20.99 12.60
C GLU A 103 7.75 19.65 11.87
N VAL A 104 7.13 19.46 10.70
CA VAL A 104 7.22 18.22 9.93
C VAL A 104 8.44 18.24 9.02
N SER A 105 9.35 17.29 9.24
CA SER A 105 10.56 17.17 8.41
C SER A 105 10.21 16.76 6.97
N ALA A 106 11.09 17.07 6.02
CA ALA A 106 10.93 16.63 4.63
C ALA A 106 10.90 15.09 4.50
N ALA A 107 11.61 14.38 5.38
CA ALA A 107 11.61 12.91 5.41
C ALA A 107 10.26 12.34 5.89
N ASP A 108 9.63 13.01 6.86
CA ASP A 108 8.30 12.62 7.32
C ASP A 108 7.25 12.88 6.25
N ARG A 109 7.33 14.03 5.56
CA ARG A 109 6.42 14.33 4.43
C ARG A 109 6.52 13.31 3.31
N GLU A 110 7.73 12.91 2.92
CA GLU A 110 7.95 11.86 1.92
C GLU A 110 7.36 10.53 2.40
N THR A 111 7.54 10.20 3.68
CA THR A 111 6.93 9.00 4.28
C THR A 111 5.41 9.07 4.24
N TRP A 112 4.82 10.21 4.57
CA TRP A 112 3.36 10.41 4.55
C TRP A 112 2.80 10.42 3.13
N ALA A 113 3.52 10.98 2.16
CA ALA A 113 3.13 10.95 0.76
C ALA A 113 3.01 9.51 0.26
N ASN A 114 4.01 8.67 0.56
CA ASN A 114 3.98 7.23 0.24
C ASN A 114 2.81 6.51 0.93
N LEU A 115 2.57 6.84 2.21
CA LEU A 115 1.51 6.25 3.03
C LEU A 115 0.10 6.67 2.59
N LEU A 116 -0.09 7.94 2.22
CA LEU A 116 -1.34 8.45 1.65
C LEU A 116 -1.58 7.89 0.26
N ALA A 117 -0.55 7.79 -0.58
CA ALA A 117 -0.67 7.17 -1.90
C ALA A 117 -1.17 5.72 -1.78
N ALA A 118 -0.60 4.92 -0.88
CA ALA A 118 -1.05 3.56 -0.63
C ALA A 118 -2.52 3.52 -0.18
N ARG A 119 -2.93 4.38 0.75
CA ARG A 119 -4.30 4.45 1.28
C ARG A 119 -5.32 4.96 0.27
N LEU A 120 -4.96 5.92 -0.58
CA LEU A 120 -5.79 6.38 -1.69
C LEU A 120 -5.99 5.28 -2.72
N MET A 121 -4.92 4.57 -3.07
CA MET A 121 -4.95 3.53 -4.10
C MET A 121 -5.61 2.24 -3.61
N LEU A 122 -5.57 1.98 -2.31
CA LEU A 122 -6.13 0.80 -1.63
C LEU A 122 -6.94 1.24 -0.39
N PRO A 123 -8.11 1.88 -0.59
CA PRO A 123 -8.89 2.50 0.49
C PRO A 123 -9.37 1.46 1.50
N ARG A 124 -9.19 1.76 2.80
CA ARG A 124 -9.57 0.84 3.89
C ARG A 124 -10.99 0.32 3.75
N GLN A 125 -11.94 1.22 3.46
CA GLN A 125 -13.38 0.92 3.37
C GLN A 125 -13.75 -0.19 2.39
N TRP A 126 -12.95 -0.43 1.35
CA TRP A 126 -13.18 -1.53 0.39
C TRP A 126 -12.11 -2.61 0.53
N PHE A 127 -10.84 -2.20 0.64
CA PHE A 127 -9.69 -3.10 0.57
C PHE A 127 -9.69 -4.15 1.68
N PHE A 128 -10.08 -3.79 2.90
CA PHE A 128 -10.00 -4.73 4.02
C PHE A 128 -11.09 -5.81 3.95
N GLU A 129 -12.29 -5.44 3.49
CA GLU A 129 -13.36 -6.41 3.25
C GLU A 129 -12.97 -7.37 2.13
N ASP A 130 -12.51 -6.84 0.99
CA ASP A 130 -12.06 -7.67 -0.13
C ASP A 130 -10.86 -8.55 0.24
N ALA A 131 -9.88 -8.01 0.96
CA ALA A 131 -8.72 -8.78 1.42
C ALA A 131 -9.12 -9.88 2.40
N THR A 132 -10.10 -9.64 3.26
CA THR A 132 -10.63 -10.68 4.16
C THR A 132 -11.37 -11.75 3.37
N ARG A 133 -12.29 -11.35 2.50
CA ARG A 133 -13.12 -12.23 1.66
C ARG A 133 -12.29 -13.12 0.74
N LEU A 134 -11.20 -12.59 0.18
CA LEU A 134 -10.30 -13.28 -0.73
C LEU A 134 -9.10 -13.93 -0.03
N ASN A 135 -9.11 -13.98 1.31
CA ASN A 135 -8.02 -14.47 2.14
C ASN A 135 -6.63 -13.91 1.73
N GLY A 136 -6.60 -12.62 1.38
CA GLY A 136 -5.41 -11.88 0.96
C GLY A 136 -4.78 -12.37 -0.34
N ASP A 137 -5.52 -13.06 -1.23
CA ASP A 137 -4.98 -13.45 -2.53
C ASP A 137 -4.60 -12.22 -3.36
N VAL A 138 -3.29 -12.01 -3.53
CA VAL A 138 -2.75 -10.82 -4.18
C VAL A 138 -3.14 -10.75 -5.66
N LEU A 139 -3.27 -11.88 -6.35
CA LEU A 139 -3.64 -11.90 -7.77
C LEU A 139 -5.13 -11.62 -7.95
N GLU A 140 -5.98 -12.16 -7.09
CA GLU A 140 -7.41 -11.85 -7.11
C GLU A 140 -7.68 -10.40 -6.70
N LEU A 141 -7.02 -9.90 -5.65
CA LEU A 141 -7.09 -8.49 -5.26
C LEU A 141 -6.61 -7.57 -6.38
N LYS A 142 -5.57 -7.95 -7.13
CA LYS A 142 -5.12 -7.19 -8.28
C LYS A 142 -6.18 -7.03 -9.36
N THR A 143 -7.11 -7.98 -9.52
CA THR A 143 -8.21 -7.83 -10.48
C THR A 143 -9.16 -6.69 -10.10
N ILE A 144 -9.37 -6.46 -8.80
CA ILE A 144 -10.22 -5.39 -8.24
C ILE A 144 -9.44 -4.06 -8.22
N TYR A 145 -8.23 -4.07 -7.68
CA TYR A 145 -7.36 -2.91 -7.50
C TYR A 145 -6.33 -2.79 -8.64
N ARG A 146 -6.80 -2.88 -9.88
CA ARG A 146 -5.94 -2.99 -11.07
C ARG A 146 -4.98 -1.82 -11.31
N THR A 147 -5.21 -0.66 -10.69
CA THR A 147 -4.34 0.52 -10.77
C THR A 147 -3.16 0.47 -9.80
N SER A 148 -3.22 -0.39 -8.77
CA SER A 148 -2.17 -0.62 -7.78
C SER A 148 -1.26 -1.78 -8.19
N SER A 149 0.04 -1.70 -7.92
CA SER A 149 0.94 -2.84 -8.20
C SER A 149 0.66 -4.02 -7.25
N HIS A 150 1.03 -5.24 -7.64
CA HIS A 150 0.95 -6.41 -6.77
C HIS A 150 1.71 -6.21 -5.45
N GLU A 151 2.86 -5.52 -5.51
CA GLU A 151 3.66 -5.21 -4.34
C GLU A 151 2.93 -4.23 -3.40
N ALA A 152 2.31 -3.17 -3.93
CA ALA A 152 1.53 -2.23 -3.13
C ALA A 152 0.35 -2.94 -2.43
N ILE A 153 -0.34 -3.83 -3.14
CA ILE A 153 -1.39 -4.67 -2.58
C ILE A 153 -0.85 -5.53 -1.43
N ALA A 154 0.26 -6.22 -1.66
CA ALA A 154 0.87 -7.08 -0.65
C ALA A 154 1.29 -6.30 0.61
N TRP A 155 1.89 -5.12 0.45
CA TRP A 155 2.25 -4.28 1.61
C TRP A 155 1.04 -3.80 2.38
N ARG A 156 -0.06 -3.44 1.70
CA ARG A 156 -1.29 -3.02 2.36
C ARG A 156 -1.94 -4.13 3.20
N LEU A 157 -1.66 -5.40 2.91
CA LEU A 157 -2.10 -6.52 3.77
C LEU A 157 -1.46 -6.49 5.16
N LEU A 158 -0.34 -5.78 5.36
CA LEU A 158 0.26 -5.60 6.68
C LEU A 158 -0.60 -4.71 7.59
N ASP A 159 -1.51 -3.92 7.04
CA ASP A 159 -2.38 -3.04 7.83
C ASP A 159 -3.61 -3.78 8.40
N LEU A 160 -3.80 -5.06 8.03
CA LEU A 160 -4.78 -5.94 8.67
C LEU A 160 -4.31 -6.33 10.07
N PRO A 161 -5.23 -6.56 11.03
CA PRO A 161 -4.87 -6.90 12.41
C PRO A 161 -4.23 -8.29 12.55
N ARG A 162 -4.42 -9.19 11.58
CA ARG A 162 -3.85 -10.55 11.61
C ARG A 162 -2.31 -10.48 11.51
N PRO A 163 -1.55 -11.15 12.40
CA PRO A 163 -0.10 -11.28 12.28
C PRO A 163 0.29 -11.79 10.89
N THR A 164 1.02 -10.94 10.16
CA THR A 164 1.37 -11.15 8.77
C THR A 164 2.83 -10.77 8.52
N VAL A 165 3.54 -11.61 7.77
CA VAL A 165 4.85 -11.31 7.18
C VAL A 165 4.71 -11.30 5.67
N ILE A 166 5.22 -10.27 5.02
CA ILE A 166 5.31 -10.18 3.55
C ILE A 166 6.79 -10.19 3.16
N THR A 167 7.12 -11.03 2.19
CA THR A 167 8.46 -11.13 1.60
C THR A 167 8.37 -10.93 0.09
N ILE A 168 9.22 -10.06 -0.43
CA ILE A 168 9.36 -9.81 -1.86
C ILE A 168 10.69 -10.42 -2.31
N PHE A 169 10.60 -11.27 -3.31
CA PHE A 169 11.73 -11.80 -4.04
C PHE A 169 11.79 -11.12 -5.41
N ASP A 170 12.93 -10.55 -5.76
CA ASP A 170 13.21 -10.12 -7.13
C ASP A 170 14.39 -10.90 -7.69
N GLN A 171 14.21 -11.46 -8.89
CA GLN A 171 15.24 -12.24 -9.58
C GLN A 171 15.85 -13.33 -8.68
N GLY A 172 15.01 -14.00 -7.88
CA GLY A 172 15.42 -15.08 -6.97
C GLY A 172 16.06 -14.65 -5.65
N HIS A 173 16.09 -13.35 -5.33
CA HIS A 173 16.70 -12.83 -4.10
C HIS A 173 15.67 -12.05 -3.28
N ILE A 174 15.72 -12.17 -1.96
CA ILE A 174 14.89 -11.33 -1.07
C ILE A 174 15.33 -9.88 -1.21
N THR A 175 14.45 -9.01 -1.69
CA THR A 175 14.67 -7.55 -1.75
C THR A 175 13.99 -6.82 -0.60
N SER A 176 12.94 -7.41 -0.01
CA SER A 176 12.27 -6.85 1.15
C SER A 176 11.57 -7.92 1.96
N ARG A 177 11.50 -7.71 3.29
CA ARG A 177 10.74 -8.55 4.21
C ARG A 177 10.27 -7.69 5.37
N ARG A 178 8.96 -7.67 5.64
CA ARG A 178 8.35 -6.84 6.69
C ARG A 178 7.23 -7.61 7.39
N ALA A 179 6.99 -7.25 8.65
CA ALA A 179 5.91 -7.81 9.46
C ALA A 179 5.10 -6.68 10.11
N ASN A 180 3.86 -6.95 10.47
CA ASN A 180 2.99 -6.02 11.19
C ASN A 180 2.95 -6.25 12.72
N THR A 181 3.79 -7.15 13.24
CA THR A 181 3.86 -7.49 14.67
C THR A 181 4.79 -6.59 15.49
N GLY A 182 5.34 -5.53 14.89
CA GLY A 182 6.27 -4.60 15.56
C GLY A 182 7.71 -5.13 15.69
N PHE A 183 7.99 -6.35 15.24
CA PHE A 183 9.33 -6.94 15.25
C PHE A 183 9.84 -7.18 13.84
N SER A 184 11.15 -7.04 13.64
CA SER A 184 11.79 -7.48 12.40
C SER A 184 11.56 -8.98 12.21
N PRO A 185 10.99 -9.41 11.08
CA PRO A 185 10.72 -10.82 10.85
C PRO A 185 12.04 -11.61 10.82
N PRO A 186 12.06 -12.85 11.36
CA PRO A 186 13.24 -13.71 11.27
C PRO A 186 13.54 -14.09 9.82
N GLN A 187 14.67 -14.78 9.61
CA GLN A 187 14.98 -15.39 8.31
C GLN A 187 13.85 -16.32 7.85
N LEU A 188 13.85 -16.67 6.56
CA LEU A 188 12.85 -17.59 6.01
C LEU A 188 12.89 -18.95 6.73
N GLU A 189 11.73 -19.35 7.22
CA GLU A 189 11.49 -20.68 7.76
C GLU A 189 11.47 -21.74 6.66
N THR A 190 11.61 -23.01 7.03
CA THR A 190 11.59 -24.12 6.07
C THR A 190 10.28 -24.16 5.28
N LEU A 191 9.13 -23.93 5.93
CA LEU A 191 7.82 -23.86 5.28
C LEU A 191 7.78 -22.78 4.20
N GLU A 192 8.33 -21.59 4.50
CA GLU A 192 8.39 -20.46 3.58
C GLU A 192 9.31 -20.75 2.39
N LYS A 193 10.50 -21.30 2.65
CA LYS A 193 11.45 -21.70 1.61
C LYS A 193 10.84 -22.70 0.63
N ASN A 194 10.18 -23.73 1.16
CA ASN A 194 9.55 -24.76 0.33
C ASN A 194 8.44 -24.17 -0.54
N CYS A 195 7.55 -23.35 0.05
CA CYS A 195 6.48 -22.70 -0.70
C CYS A 195 7.05 -21.80 -1.82
N TRP A 196 8.04 -20.97 -1.51
CA TRP A 196 8.69 -20.12 -2.50
C TRP A 196 9.39 -20.93 -3.60
N GLN A 197 10.16 -21.96 -3.25
CA GLN A 197 10.87 -22.82 -4.22
C GLN A 197 9.93 -23.49 -5.20
N ASP A 198 8.78 -23.97 -4.71
CA ASP A 198 7.73 -24.57 -5.54
C ASP A 198 7.20 -23.53 -6.52
N VAL A 199 6.76 -22.35 -6.05
CA VAL A 199 6.26 -21.27 -6.93
C VAL A 199 7.32 -20.85 -7.94
N HIS A 200 8.57 -20.72 -7.52
CA HIS A 200 9.68 -20.32 -8.38
C HIS A 200 9.92 -21.30 -9.53
N HIS A 201 9.84 -22.61 -9.27
CA HIS A 201 10.02 -23.65 -10.29
C HIS A 201 8.79 -23.82 -11.18
N ILE A 202 7.60 -23.89 -10.60
CA ILE A 202 6.38 -24.27 -11.32
C ILE A 202 5.64 -23.07 -11.94
N GLN A 203 5.99 -21.85 -11.53
CA GLN A 203 5.39 -20.59 -11.98
C GLN A 203 3.87 -20.52 -11.79
N LYS A 204 3.38 -21.10 -10.70
CA LYS A 204 1.96 -21.04 -10.28
C LYS A 204 1.88 -20.79 -8.79
N SER A 205 0.86 -20.05 -8.36
CA SER A 205 0.62 -19.78 -6.95
C SER A 205 0.50 -21.06 -6.14
N ARG A 206 0.99 -21.01 -4.89
CA ARG A 206 0.93 -22.12 -3.94
C ARG A 206 0.58 -21.62 -2.56
N THR A 207 -0.05 -22.50 -1.80
CA THR A 207 -0.33 -22.31 -0.38
C THR A 207 0.14 -23.54 0.36
N HIS A 208 1.04 -23.36 1.31
CA HIS A 208 1.46 -24.40 2.24
C HIS A 208 0.99 -24.04 3.64
N SER A 209 0.65 -25.04 4.45
CA SER A 209 0.22 -24.84 5.84
C SER A 209 0.89 -25.88 6.73
N GLN A 210 1.40 -25.45 7.88
CA GLN A 210 2.01 -26.33 8.88
C GLN A 210 2.03 -25.63 10.25
N SER A 211 1.72 -26.36 11.32
CA SER A 211 1.86 -25.92 12.72
C SER A 211 1.24 -24.54 13.00
N GLY A 212 -0.04 -24.35 12.62
CA GLY A 212 -0.73 -23.08 12.85
C GLY A 212 -0.26 -21.92 11.98
N LEU A 213 0.57 -22.16 10.96
CA LEU A 213 0.97 -21.15 9.96
C LEU A 213 0.44 -21.51 8.57
N GLN A 214 0.11 -20.48 7.80
CA GLN A 214 -0.21 -20.54 6.38
C GLN A 214 0.78 -19.65 5.63
N VAL A 215 1.36 -20.19 4.56
CA VAL A 215 2.25 -19.49 3.64
C VAL A 215 1.64 -19.53 2.25
N GLN A 216 1.25 -18.38 1.74
CA GLN A 216 0.82 -18.18 0.36
C GLN A 216 1.96 -17.56 -0.45
N CYS A 217 2.18 -18.00 -1.69
CA CYS A 217 3.15 -17.39 -2.57
C CYS A 217 2.60 -17.27 -3.99
N TRP A 218 2.83 -16.12 -4.63
CA TRP A 218 2.32 -15.77 -5.95
C TRP A 218 3.46 -15.35 -6.89
N PRO A 219 3.52 -15.89 -8.13
CA PRO A 219 4.46 -15.46 -9.14
C PRO A 219 3.92 -14.23 -9.89
N VAL A 220 4.73 -13.16 -9.94
CA VAL A 220 4.50 -11.95 -10.74
C VAL A 220 5.62 -11.88 -11.78
N HIS A 221 5.44 -12.59 -12.90
CA HIS A 221 6.47 -12.76 -13.92
C HIS A 221 6.11 -11.99 -15.20
N GLU A 222 7.04 -11.14 -15.65
CA GLU A 222 6.99 -10.42 -16.92
C GLU A 222 8.21 -10.80 -17.77
N PRO A 223 8.21 -10.53 -19.10
CA PRO A 223 9.39 -10.75 -19.92
C PRO A 223 10.64 -10.05 -19.36
N GLY A 224 11.66 -10.83 -18.99
CA GLY A 224 12.92 -10.33 -18.43
C GLY A 224 12.87 -9.90 -16.95
N TRP A 225 11.72 -10.03 -16.29
CA TRP A 225 11.55 -9.62 -14.90
C TRP A 225 10.72 -10.63 -14.10
N ARG A 226 11.31 -11.20 -13.05
CA ARG A 226 10.63 -12.16 -12.17
C ARG A 226 10.56 -11.61 -10.75
N ARG A 227 9.35 -11.57 -10.22
CA ARG A 227 9.07 -11.30 -8.82
C ARG A 227 8.21 -12.39 -8.25
N GLU A 228 8.50 -12.79 -7.01
CA GLU A 228 7.60 -13.61 -6.21
C GLU A 228 7.23 -12.86 -4.95
N ILE A 229 5.95 -12.94 -4.58
CA ILE A 229 5.43 -12.34 -3.35
C ILE A 229 5.03 -13.49 -2.45
N LEU A 230 5.53 -13.49 -1.22
CA LEU A 230 5.21 -14.49 -0.21
C LEU A 230 4.56 -13.81 0.98
N ARG A 231 3.45 -14.37 1.44
CA ARG A 231 2.73 -13.97 2.64
C ARG A 231 2.67 -15.13 3.62
N THR A 232 3.12 -14.88 4.83
CA THR A 232 3.01 -15.82 5.95
C THR A 232 2.04 -15.24 6.98
N THR A 233 1.04 -16.02 7.38
CA THR A 233 0.07 -15.65 8.40
C THR A 233 -0.13 -16.79 9.39
N THR A 234 -0.61 -16.45 10.59
CA THR A 234 -1.16 -17.45 11.50
C THR A 234 -2.48 -17.98 10.96
N LEU A 235 -2.70 -19.28 11.09
CA LEU A 235 -4.01 -19.91 11.02
C LEU A 235 -4.63 -19.73 12.39
N ASP A 236 -5.82 -19.14 12.46
CA ASP A 236 -6.48 -18.87 13.72
C ASP A 236 -6.83 -20.22 14.42
N GLU A 237 -6.04 -20.63 15.41
CA GLU A 237 -6.42 -21.67 16.38
C GLU A 237 -7.25 -21.10 17.55
N PHE A 238 -7.61 -19.81 17.51
CA PHE A 238 -8.34 -19.10 18.58
C PHE A 238 -9.48 -18.21 18.05
N ALA A 239 -10.19 -18.63 17.00
CA ALA A 239 -11.42 -17.95 16.56
C ALA A 239 -12.63 -18.14 17.53
N ASP A 240 -12.46 -18.85 18.65
CA ASP A 240 -13.49 -19.12 19.65
C ASP A 240 -13.26 -18.42 21.01
N ALA A 241 -12.45 -17.36 21.09
CA ALA A 241 -12.27 -16.59 22.32
C ALA A 241 -12.65 -15.11 22.12
N GLY A 242 -13.95 -14.82 22.27
CA GLY A 242 -14.43 -13.53 22.75
C GLY A 242 -14.74 -12.47 21.69
N THR A 243 -16.02 -12.37 21.34
CA THR A 243 -16.67 -11.07 21.13
C THR A 243 -16.46 -10.23 22.40
N GLU A 244 -15.49 -9.31 22.38
CA GLU A 244 -15.52 -8.16 23.27
C GLU A 244 -16.01 -6.95 22.47
N ASP A 245 -17.14 -6.44 22.95
CA ASP A 245 -17.82 -5.24 22.49
C ASP A 245 -16.87 -4.05 22.49
N TRP A 246 -16.79 -3.37 21.34
CA TRP A 246 -16.25 -2.01 21.27
C TRP A 246 -17.44 -1.04 21.28
N ASP A 247 -17.87 -0.66 22.49
CA ASP A 247 -18.63 0.57 22.75
C ASP A 247 -17.69 1.79 22.69
#